data_AF-A0A059AN81-F1
#
_entry.id   AF-A0A059AN81-F1
#
_cell.length_a   1.000
_cell.length_b   1.000
_cell.length_c   1.000
_cell.angle_alpha   90.00
_cell.angle_beta   90.00
_cell.angle_gamma   90.00
#
_symmetry.space_group_name_H-M   'P 1'
#
loop_
_entity.id
_entity.type
_entity.pdbx_description
1 polymer ?
#
loop_
_entity_poly.entity_id
_entity_poly.type
_entity_poly.pdbx_seq_one_letter_code
_entity_poly.pdbx_strand_id
1 'polypeptide(L)'
;MCRLTEQVVFSDPYKVSQHNRWTSPYLDADAEAAREDNDLKLEIAELKSKFCERAQALVHGDLHTSSVMVTQDSTQVIDSEFAFYGPMGFDVGAFLGNLFLSFFSQDGHANQGNDRKAYKEWILQTIEETWNLFRQKFVSLWNEHKNGSGEAYLPAIYNNDVLLELVQRKFMKDLFHDTLGFGAAKMIRRIVGVAHVEDFESITDASKRADCERQALNFARMLLKERRKFEGISEVVSLVQKSN
;
A
#
# COMPACT_ATOMS: atom_id res chain seq x y z
N MET A 1 -12.87 -15.94 1.49
CA MET A 1 -12.09 -14.82 0.94
C MET A 1 -11.56 -13.91 2.05
N CYS A 2 -12.38 -13.10 2.74
CA CYS A 2 -11.91 -12.17 3.79
C CYS A 2 -11.04 -12.81 4.89
N ARG A 3 -11.44 -13.98 5.43
CA ARG A 3 -10.67 -14.72 6.45
C ARG A 3 -9.24 -15.07 6.01
N LEU A 4 -9.03 -15.34 4.71
CA LEU A 4 -7.68 -15.62 4.19
C LEU A 4 -6.82 -14.36 4.32
N THR A 5 -7.34 -13.21 3.89
CA THR A 5 -6.69 -11.91 4.01
C THR A 5 -6.42 -11.53 5.47
N GLU A 6 -7.40 -11.70 6.36
CA GLU A 6 -7.24 -11.49 7.81
C GLU A 6 -6.06 -12.27 8.39
N GLN A 7 -5.84 -13.50 7.90
CA GLN A 7 -4.72 -14.33 8.30
C GLN A 7 -3.41 -13.84 7.67
N VAL A 8 -3.32 -13.85 6.34
CA VAL A 8 -2.03 -13.74 5.63
C VAL A 8 -1.50 -12.33 5.54
N VAL A 9 -2.37 -11.31 5.61
CA VAL A 9 -1.96 -9.89 5.59
C VAL A 9 -1.78 -9.36 7.02
N PHE A 10 -2.73 -9.67 7.90
CA PHE A 10 -2.84 -8.99 9.19
C PHE A 10 -2.41 -9.81 10.40
N SER A 11 -2.04 -11.08 10.23
CA SER A 11 -1.72 -11.96 11.37
C SER A 11 -0.39 -12.69 11.21
N ASP A 12 -0.24 -13.49 10.15
CA ASP A 12 0.88 -14.41 10.02
C ASP A 12 2.26 -13.73 10.03
N PRO A 13 2.51 -12.59 9.35
CA PRO A 13 3.80 -11.89 9.41
C PRO A 13 4.27 -11.45 10.80
N TYR A 14 3.36 -11.39 11.78
CA TYR A 14 3.60 -10.83 13.11
C TYR A 14 3.65 -11.89 14.22
N LYS A 15 3.76 -13.17 13.84
CA LYS A 15 3.93 -14.32 14.74
C LYS A 15 4.80 -15.39 14.07
N VAL A 16 5.18 -16.40 14.83
CA VAL A 16 5.69 -17.64 14.23
C VAL A 16 4.53 -18.34 13.50
N SER A 17 4.73 -18.65 12.22
CA SER A 17 3.76 -19.38 11.39
C SER A 17 4.52 -20.32 10.47
N GLN A 18 4.05 -21.57 10.36
CA GLN A 18 4.59 -22.56 9.41
C GLN A 18 4.40 -22.14 7.94
N HIS A 19 3.52 -21.17 7.67
CA HIS A 19 3.25 -20.67 6.33
C HIS A 19 4.20 -19.55 5.93
N ASN A 20 4.84 -18.89 6.88
CA ASN A 20 5.77 -17.81 6.59
C ASN A 20 7.04 -18.38 5.96
N ARG A 21 7.55 -17.66 4.97
CA ARG A 21 8.87 -17.89 4.38
C ARG A 21 9.49 -16.55 4.00
N TRP A 22 10.80 -16.52 3.91
CA TRP A 22 11.60 -15.38 3.51
C TRP A 22 12.93 -15.88 2.93
N THR A 23 13.75 -14.99 2.37
CA THR A 23 15.09 -15.33 1.87
C THR A 23 16.04 -15.65 3.04
N SER A 24 16.02 -16.90 3.51
CA SER A 24 16.86 -17.40 4.61
C SER A 24 18.25 -17.82 4.10
N PRO A 25 19.33 -17.64 4.91
CA PRO A 25 19.33 -17.10 6.28
C PRO A 25 19.35 -15.56 6.33
N TYR A 26 19.42 -14.89 5.19
CA TYR A 26 19.70 -13.45 5.09
C TYR A 26 18.68 -12.56 5.82
N LEU A 27 17.39 -12.93 5.81
CA LEU A 27 16.31 -12.17 6.44
C LEU A 27 15.81 -12.75 7.78
N ASP A 28 16.51 -13.71 8.38
CA ASP A 28 16.04 -14.36 9.62
C ASP A 28 15.87 -13.33 10.76
N ALA A 29 16.86 -12.44 10.94
CA ALA A 29 16.81 -11.37 11.93
C ALA A 29 15.75 -10.31 11.59
N ASP A 30 15.52 -10.04 10.31
CA ASP A 30 14.52 -9.07 9.85
C ASP A 30 13.09 -9.57 10.12
N ALA A 31 12.83 -10.86 9.85
CA ALA A 31 11.57 -11.53 10.16
C ALA A 31 11.33 -11.64 11.68
N GLU A 32 12.40 -11.79 12.47
CA GLU A 32 12.36 -11.72 13.94
C GLU A 32 11.99 -10.34 14.43
N ALA A 33 12.70 -9.31 13.96
CA ALA A 33 12.41 -7.94 14.34
C ALA A 33 10.96 -7.56 14.00
N ALA A 34 10.41 -7.99 12.87
CA ALA A 34 9.01 -7.71 12.51
C ALA A 34 7.99 -8.36 13.47
N ARG A 35 8.20 -9.62 13.88
CA ARG A 35 7.31 -10.32 14.82
C ARG A 35 7.53 -9.96 16.28
N GLU A 36 8.59 -9.22 16.63
CA GLU A 36 8.86 -8.74 17.99
C GLU A 36 8.56 -7.25 18.21
N ASP A 37 8.30 -6.50 17.13
CA ASP A 37 8.03 -5.05 17.17
C ASP A 37 6.60 -4.78 17.69
N ASN A 38 6.51 -4.32 18.95
CA ASN A 38 5.23 -4.04 19.62
C ASN A 38 4.45 -2.91 18.96
N ASP A 39 5.13 -1.84 18.53
CA ASP A 39 4.48 -0.70 17.87
C ASP A 39 3.92 -1.12 16.50
N LEU A 40 4.67 -1.95 15.77
CA LEU A 40 4.21 -2.53 14.51
C LEU A 40 2.95 -3.39 14.70
N LYS A 41 2.92 -4.21 15.77
CA LYS A 41 1.76 -5.04 16.13
C LYS A 41 0.53 -4.21 16.53
N LEU A 42 0.74 -3.10 17.22
CA LEU A 42 -0.35 -2.18 17.57
C LEU A 42 -1.00 -1.62 16.29
N GLU A 43 -0.18 -1.12 15.38
CA GLU A 43 -0.67 -0.49 14.15
C GLU A 43 -1.36 -1.49 13.21
N ILE A 44 -0.84 -2.72 13.07
CA ILE A 44 -1.51 -3.73 12.25
C ILE A 44 -2.83 -4.20 12.89
N ALA A 45 -2.94 -4.21 14.21
CA ALA A 45 -4.20 -4.57 14.88
C ALA A 45 -5.30 -3.54 14.60
N GLU A 46 -4.98 -2.24 14.61
CA GLU A 46 -5.93 -1.19 14.22
C GLU A 46 -6.40 -1.32 12.77
N LEU A 47 -5.47 -1.59 11.85
CA LEU A 47 -5.82 -1.82 10.44
C LEU A 47 -6.62 -3.10 10.23
N LYS A 48 -6.34 -4.16 11.00
CA LYS A 48 -7.10 -5.40 10.98
C LYS A 48 -8.54 -5.18 11.44
N SER A 49 -8.73 -4.49 12.56
CA SER A 49 -10.07 -4.13 13.05
C SER A 49 -10.83 -3.32 12.00
N LYS A 50 -10.18 -2.29 11.42
CA LYS A 50 -10.77 -1.51 10.32
C LYS A 50 -11.13 -2.35 9.10
N PHE A 51 -10.30 -3.31 8.72
CA PHE A 51 -10.58 -4.25 7.63
C PHE A 51 -11.80 -5.12 7.92
N CYS A 52 -11.92 -5.64 9.14
CA CYS A 52 -13.02 -6.53 9.54
C CYS A 52 -14.35 -5.79 9.78
N GLU A 53 -14.32 -4.52 10.18
CA GLU A 53 -15.47 -3.83 10.76
C GLU A 53 -15.98 -2.66 9.91
N ARG A 54 -15.11 -1.99 9.12
CA ARG A 54 -15.47 -0.75 8.44
C ARG A 54 -15.94 -0.99 7.01
N ALA A 55 -17.25 -1.10 6.83
CA ALA A 55 -17.91 -1.08 5.52
C ALA A 55 -17.89 0.33 4.90
N GLN A 56 -16.83 0.71 4.19
CA GLN A 56 -16.64 2.07 3.65
C GLN A 56 -16.98 2.18 2.15
N ALA A 57 -16.59 1.19 1.35
CA ALA A 57 -16.88 1.11 -0.09
C ALA A 57 -16.85 -0.36 -0.54
N LEU A 58 -17.42 -0.65 -1.71
CA LEU A 58 -17.15 -1.91 -2.39
C LEU A 58 -15.71 -1.88 -2.93
N VAL A 59 -14.80 -2.53 -2.23
CA VAL A 59 -13.39 -2.63 -2.61
C VAL A 59 -13.15 -3.86 -3.46
N HIS A 60 -12.12 -3.83 -4.31
CA HIS A 60 -11.60 -4.94 -5.09
C HIS A 60 -11.06 -6.07 -4.20
N GLY A 61 -10.35 -5.72 -3.12
CA GLY A 61 -9.90 -6.68 -2.10
C GLY A 61 -8.55 -7.34 -2.37
N ASP A 62 -8.06 -7.33 -3.61
CA ASP A 62 -6.65 -7.69 -3.89
C ASP A 62 -6.02 -6.90 -5.04
N LEU A 63 -6.18 -5.57 -5.05
CA LEU A 63 -5.70 -4.69 -6.13
C LEU A 63 -4.16 -4.49 -6.11
N HIS A 64 -3.39 -5.54 -6.37
CA HIS A 64 -1.94 -5.45 -6.60
C HIS A 64 -1.60 -5.30 -8.09
N THR A 65 -0.33 -5.12 -8.44
CA THR A 65 0.13 -4.87 -9.82
C THR A 65 -0.26 -6.00 -10.78
N SER A 66 -0.23 -7.27 -10.36
CA SER A 66 -0.68 -8.40 -11.21
C SER A 66 -2.20 -8.46 -11.43
N SER A 67 -2.99 -7.68 -10.69
CA SER A 67 -4.45 -7.53 -10.93
C SER A 67 -4.75 -6.37 -11.89
N VAL A 68 -3.71 -5.83 -12.55
CA VAL A 68 -3.81 -4.80 -13.57
C VAL A 68 -3.09 -5.27 -14.83
N MET A 69 -3.83 -5.43 -15.92
CA MET A 69 -3.27 -5.72 -17.23
C MET A 69 -3.10 -4.43 -18.03
N VAL A 70 -1.96 -4.27 -18.68
CA VAL A 70 -1.62 -3.02 -19.39
C VAL A 70 -1.12 -3.26 -20.81
N THR A 71 -1.48 -2.35 -21.71
CA THR A 71 -0.74 -2.03 -22.93
C THR A 71 -0.16 -0.62 -22.78
N GLN A 72 0.39 -0.04 -23.85
CA GLN A 72 0.83 1.37 -23.83
C GLN A 72 -0.34 2.36 -23.66
N ASP A 73 -1.56 1.95 -24.02
CA ASP A 73 -2.74 2.81 -24.13
C ASP A 73 -4.01 2.23 -23.47
N SER A 74 -3.91 1.08 -22.80
CA SER A 74 -5.00 0.42 -22.09
C SER A 74 -4.57 0.00 -20.70
N THR A 75 -5.47 0.15 -19.73
CA THR A 75 -5.28 -0.29 -18.34
C THR A 75 -6.57 -0.95 -17.88
N GLN A 76 -6.51 -2.25 -17.57
CA GLN A 76 -7.68 -3.05 -17.21
C GLN A 76 -7.45 -3.70 -15.85
N VAL A 77 -8.33 -3.42 -14.90
CA VAL A 77 -8.35 -4.09 -13.59
C VAL A 77 -9.12 -5.40 -13.72
N ILE A 78 -8.55 -6.48 -13.21
CA ILE A 78 -9.11 -7.84 -13.25
C ILE A 78 -9.10 -8.46 -11.85
N ASP A 79 -9.79 -9.59 -11.69
CA ASP A 79 -9.65 -10.47 -10.52
C ASP A 79 -10.22 -9.91 -9.20
N SER A 80 -11.43 -9.35 -9.26
CA SER A 80 -12.15 -8.80 -8.09
C SER A 80 -12.82 -9.86 -7.21
N GLU A 81 -12.28 -11.08 -7.15
CA GLU A 81 -12.88 -12.20 -6.41
C GLU A 81 -12.86 -11.99 -4.88
N PHE A 82 -11.98 -11.11 -4.38
CA PHE A 82 -11.89 -10.72 -2.97
C PHE A 82 -12.81 -9.55 -2.61
N ALA A 83 -13.68 -9.10 -3.53
CA ALA A 83 -14.47 -7.91 -3.32
C ALA A 83 -15.46 -8.02 -2.15
N PHE A 84 -15.53 -6.96 -1.34
CA PHE A 84 -16.44 -6.84 -0.21
C PHE A 84 -16.61 -5.36 0.18
N TYR A 85 -17.52 -5.08 1.11
CA TYR A 85 -17.62 -3.74 1.71
C TYR A 85 -16.55 -3.54 2.78
N GLY A 86 -15.48 -2.84 2.42
CA GLY A 86 -14.29 -2.66 3.26
C GLY A 86 -13.73 -1.24 3.20
N PRO A 87 -12.59 -0.98 3.88
CA PRO A 87 -11.97 0.34 3.90
C PRO A 87 -11.31 0.68 2.56
N MET A 88 -11.61 1.86 2.01
CA MET A 88 -11.13 2.31 0.69
C MET A 88 -9.60 2.29 0.57
N GLY A 89 -8.89 2.66 1.65
CA GLY A 89 -7.43 2.67 1.68
C GLY A 89 -6.80 1.29 1.46
N PHE A 90 -7.56 0.20 1.58
CA PHE A 90 -7.06 -1.14 1.35
C PHE A 90 -6.68 -1.39 -0.12
N ASP A 91 -7.50 -0.94 -1.07
CA ASP A 91 -7.20 -1.07 -2.51
C ASP A 91 -6.11 -0.11 -2.95
N VAL A 92 -6.25 1.18 -2.60
CA VAL A 92 -5.25 2.19 -2.96
C VAL A 92 -3.90 1.84 -2.36
N GLY A 93 -3.89 1.35 -1.11
CA GLY A 93 -2.70 0.88 -0.42
C GLY A 93 -2.11 -0.37 -1.09
N ALA A 94 -2.93 -1.34 -1.47
CA ALA A 94 -2.46 -2.52 -2.20
C ALA A 94 -1.75 -2.11 -3.50
N PHE A 95 -2.32 -1.20 -4.28
CA PHE A 95 -1.74 -0.77 -5.55
C PHE A 95 -0.42 -0.01 -5.32
N LEU A 96 -0.44 1.06 -4.53
CA LEU A 96 0.76 1.86 -4.26
C LEU A 96 1.86 1.08 -3.54
N GLY A 97 1.48 0.19 -2.60
CA GLY A 97 2.42 -0.68 -1.91
C GLY A 97 3.17 -1.61 -2.86
N ASN A 98 2.49 -2.18 -3.87
CA ASN A 98 3.17 -3.01 -4.87
C ASN A 98 4.03 -2.19 -5.84
N LEU A 99 3.67 -0.94 -6.15
CA LEU A 99 4.58 -0.05 -6.89
C LEU A 99 5.85 0.25 -6.08
N PHE A 100 5.76 0.44 -4.76
CA PHE A 100 6.95 0.55 -3.91
C PHE A 100 7.78 -0.74 -3.88
N LEU A 101 7.17 -1.93 -3.81
CA LEU A 101 7.90 -3.20 -3.93
C LEU A 101 8.65 -3.28 -5.26
N SER A 102 8.01 -2.86 -6.34
CA SER A 102 8.63 -2.82 -7.67
C SER A 102 9.80 -1.83 -7.72
N PHE A 103 9.67 -0.66 -7.06
CA PHE A 103 10.78 0.27 -6.92
C PHE A 103 11.99 -0.35 -6.20
N PHE A 104 11.76 -1.01 -5.06
CA PHE A 104 12.84 -1.60 -4.26
C PHE A 104 13.47 -2.83 -4.93
N SER A 105 12.78 -3.52 -5.84
CA SER A 105 13.33 -4.65 -6.57
C SER A 105 14.25 -4.24 -7.73
N GLN A 106 14.18 -2.99 -8.20
CA GLN A 106 14.87 -2.57 -9.43
C GLN A 106 16.38 -2.77 -9.39
N ASP A 107 17.05 -2.55 -8.26
CA ASP A 107 18.50 -2.74 -8.14
C ASP A 107 18.88 -4.22 -8.30
N GLY A 108 17.99 -5.12 -7.87
CA GLY A 108 18.02 -6.56 -8.13
C GLY A 108 18.04 -6.91 -9.62
N HIS A 109 17.32 -6.13 -10.42
CA HIS A 109 17.16 -6.30 -11.88
C HIS A 109 18.14 -5.49 -12.74
N ALA A 110 18.96 -4.65 -12.12
CA ALA A 110 19.99 -3.87 -12.80
C ALA A 110 21.09 -4.77 -13.38
N ASN A 111 21.54 -4.43 -14.60
CA ASN A 111 22.63 -5.09 -15.30
C ASN A 111 23.46 -4.07 -16.11
N GLN A 112 24.51 -4.53 -16.80
CA GLN A 112 25.42 -3.63 -17.55
C GLN A 112 24.73 -2.80 -18.65
N GLY A 113 23.61 -3.28 -19.21
CA GLY A 113 22.87 -2.58 -20.26
C GLY A 113 21.77 -1.65 -19.74
N ASN A 114 21.36 -1.78 -18.47
CA ASN A 114 20.33 -0.95 -17.85
C ASN A 114 20.48 -0.97 -16.32
N ASP A 115 20.87 0.18 -15.75
CA ASP A 115 21.05 0.36 -14.30
C ASP A 115 19.73 0.63 -13.54
N ARG A 116 18.61 0.67 -14.26
CA ARG A 116 17.25 0.91 -13.78
C ARG A 116 16.99 2.26 -13.11
N LYS A 117 17.95 3.19 -13.07
CA LYS A 117 17.77 4.48 -12.36
C LYS A 117 16.62 5.32 -12.91
N ALA A 118 16.59 5.52 -14.23
CA ALA A 118 15.50 6.25 -14.89
C ALA A 118 14.13 5.55 -14.69
N TYR A 119 14.14 4.22 -14.59
CA TYR A 119 12.91 3.46 -14.34
C TYR A 119 12.44 3.57 -12.88
N LYS A 120 13.38 3.58 -11.92
CA LYS A 120 13.09 3.88 -10.50
C LYS A 120 12.45 5.27 -10.35
N GLU A 121 12.99 6.28 -11.04
CA GLU A 121 12.40 7.63 -11.07
C GLU A 121 10.99 7.63 -11.65
N TRP A 122 10.77 6.92 -12.76
CA TRP A 122 9.44 6.78 -13.35
C TRP A 122 8.43 6.09 -12.42
N ILE A 123 8.84 5.04 -11.69
CA ILE A 123 7.96 4.38 -10.70
C ILE A 123 7.55 5.37 -9.61
N LEU A 124 8.50 6.15 -9.08
CA LEU A 124 8.21 7.14 -8.04
C LEU A 124 7.29 8.25 -8.53
N GLN A 125 7.50 8.75 -9.75
CA GLN A 125 6.61 9.71 -10.39
C GLN A 125 5.20 9.12 -10.55
N THR A 126 5.11 7.86 -10.98
CA THR A 126 3.81 7.16 -11.15
C THR A 126 3.07 7.03 -9.83
N ILE A 127 3.77 6.74 -8.72
CA ILE A 127 3.18 6.68 -7.37
C ILE A 127 2.62 8.05 -6.96
N GLU A 128 3.41 9.11 -7.14
CA GLU A 128 3.01 10.47 -6.79
C GLU A 128 1.81 10.94 -7.61
N GLU A 129 1.85 10.76 -8.94
CA GLU A 129 0.78 11.12 -9.85
C GLU A 129 -0.49 10.33 -9.56
N THR A 130 -0.39 9.02 -9.30
CA THR A 130 -1.55 8.17 -8.99
C THR A 130 -2.30 8.72 -7.78
N TRP A 131 -1.61 9.00 -6.67
CA TRP A 131 -2.26 9.51 -5.47
C TRP A 131 -2.86 10.92 -5.68
N ASN A 132 -2.10 11.81 -6.30
CA ASN A 132 -2.53 13.19 -6.52
C ASN A 132 -3.75 13.27 -7.46
N LEU A 133 -3.74 12.51 -8.55
CA LEU A 133 -4.86 12.41 -9.49
C LEU A 133 -6.06 11.70 -8.85
N PHE A 134 -5.84 10.64 -8.06
CA PHE A 134 -6.91 9.99 -7.29
C PHE A 134 -7.59 11.00 -6.36
N ARG A 135 -6.82 11.73 -5.54
CA ARG A 135 -7.36 12.76 -4.64
C ARG A 135 -8.15 13.81 -5.40
N GLN A 136 -7.61 14.33 -6.50
CA GLN A 136 -8.28 15.35 -7.31
C GLN A 136 -9.60 14.83 -7.88
N LYS A 137 -9.59 13.65 -8.51
CA LYS A 137 -10.79 13.05 -9.11
C LYS A 137 -11.83 12.68 -8.06
N PHE A 138 -11.42 12.14 -6.91
CA PHE A 138 -12.31 11.80 -5.81
C PHE A 138 -13.06 13.04 -5.29
N VAL A 139 -12.34 14.13 -5.01
CA VAL A 139 -12.95 15.40 -4.57
C VAL A 139 -13.82 16.02 -5.67
N SER A 140 -13.41 15.92 -6.94
CA SER A 140 -14.23 16.37 -8.07
C SER A 140 -15.57 15.65 -8.12
N LEU A 141 -15.58 14.32 -7.99
CA LEU A 141 -16.80 13.51 -7.94
C LEU A 141 -17.65 13.84 -6.71
N TRP A 142 -17.03 14.09 -5.56
CA TRP A 142 -17.75 14.57 -4.37
C TRP A 142 -18.46 15.89 -4.68
N ASN A 143 -17.77 16.87 -5.27
CA ASN A 143 -18.36 18.17 -5.61
C ASN A 143 -19.48 18.05 -6.66
N GLU A 144 -19.31 17.19 -7.67
CA GLU A 144 -20.31 16.91 -8.69
C GLU A 144 -21.58 16.30 -8.07
N HIS A 145 -21.42 15.36 -7.15
CA HIS A 145 -22.52 14.64 -6.52
C HIS A 145 -22.92 15.17 -5.14
N LYS A 146 -22.49 16.39 -4.76
CA LYS A 146 -22.76 16.93 -3.41
C LYS A 146 -24.25 17.04 -3.09
N ASN A 147 -25.09 17.25 -4.11
CA ASN A 147 -26.55 17.31 -4.00
C ASN A 147 -27.24 15.98 -4.39
N GLY A 148 -26.49 14.88 -4.50
CA GLY A 148 -27.00 13.56 -4.85
C GLY A 148 -27.71 12.87 -3.68
N SER A 149 -27.99 11.57 -3.84
CA SER A 149 -28.67 10.74 -2.84
C SER A 149 -27.80 10.31 -1.65
N GLY A 150 -26.54 10.76 -1.59
CA GLY A 150 -25.62 10.40 -0.52
C GLY A 150 -25.91 11.16 0.78
N GLU A 151 -25.94 10.44 1.90
CA GLU A 151 -26.34 11.00 3.21
C GLU A 151 -25.15 11.31 4.14
N ALA A 152 -23.94 10.85 3.79
CA ALA A 152 -22.76 11.01 4.64
C ALA A 152 -22.41 12.49 4.92
N TYR A 153 -22.69 13.36 3.95
CA TYR A 153 -22.41 14.79 4.03
C TYR A 153 -23.58 15.61 3.46
N LEU A 154 -24.66 15.74 4.24
CA LEU A 154 -25.87 16.44 3.81
C LEU A 154 -25.62 17.92 3.47
N PRO A 155 -26.05 18.41 2.28
CA PRO A 155 -25.88 19.81 1.87
C PRO A 155 -26.44 20.84 2.85
N ALA A 156 -27.51 20.51 3.56
CA ALA A 156 -28.11 21.40 4.56
C ALA A 156 -27.17 21.65 5.76
N ILE A 157 -26.26 20.71 6.04
CA ILE A 157 -25.26 20.80 7.12
C ILE A 157 -23.94 21.36 6.57
N TYR A 158 -23.43 20.76 5.50
CA TYR A 158 -22.18 21.16 4.84
C TYR A 158 -22.46 22.20 3.74
N ASN A 159 -23.06 23.30 4.16
CA ASN A 159 -23.82 24.24 3.31
C ASN A 159 -23.01 25.40 2.73
N ASN A 160 -21.70 25.44 2.95
CA ASN A 160 -20.82 26.48 2.43
C ASN A 160 -19.47 25.89 2.03
N ASP A 161 -18.81 26.53 1.07
CA ASP A 161 -17.61 26.00 0.44
C ASP A 161 -16.44 25.85 1.42
N VAL A 162 -16.30 26.75 2.41
CA VAL A 162 -15.24 26.68 3.43
C VAL A 162 -15.40 25.43 4.29
N LEU A 163 -16.61 25.17 4.79
CA LEU A 163 -16.88 23.98 5.60
C LEU A 163 -16.74 22.69 4.78
N LEU A 164 -17.23 22.68 3.54
CA LEU A 164 -17.11 21.54 2.63
C LEU A 164 -15.64 21.21 2.36
N GLU A 165 -14.80 22.21 2.09
CA GLU A 165 -13.37 22.02 1.88
C GLU A 165 -12.68 21.46 3.13
N LEU A 166 -13.00 21.97 4.33
CA LEU A 166 -12.42 21.48 5.58
C LEU A 166 -12.68 19.99 5.79
N VAL A 167 -13.91 19.54 5.57
CA VAL A 167 -14.26 18.12 5.76
C VAL A 167 -13.68 17.22 4.67
N GLN A 168 -13.63 17.70 3.42
CA GLN A 168 -12.95 16.99 2.34
C GLN A 168 -11.45 16.84 2.61
N ARG A 169 -10.78 17.90 3.09
CA ARG A 169 -9.36 17.84 3.47
C ARG A 169 -9.12 16.84 4.60
N LYS A 170 -9.95 16.84 5.65
CA LYS A 170 -9.84 15.86 6.75
C LYS A 170 -10.05 14.44 6.25
N PHE A 171 -11.10 14.21 5.46
CA PHE A 171 -11.40 12.89 4.89
C PHE A 171 -10.25 12.37 4.04
N MET A 172 -9.72 13.19 3.12
CA MET A 172 -8.63 12.77 2.24
C MET A 172 -7.33 12.53 3.00
N LYS A 173 -7.07 13.28 4.09
CA LYS A 173 -5.92 13.02 4.97
C LYS A 173 -6.05 11.68 5.68
N ASP A 174 -7.22 11.36 6.23
CA ASP A 174 -7.46 10.06 6.87
C ASP A 174 -7.37 8.91 5.87
N LEU A 175 -7.93 9.09 4.67
CA LEU A 175 -7.83 8.10 3.59
C LEU A 175 -6.38 7.90 3.12
N PHE A 176 -5.57 8.96 3.10
CA PHE A 176 -4.14 8.88 2.80
C PHE A 176 -3.41 8.03 3.83
N HIS A 177 -3.64 8.28 5.12
CA HIS A 177 -3.03 7.51 6.20
C HIS A 177 -3.49 6.05 6.20
N ASP A 178 -4.75 5.78 5.89
CA ASP A 178 -5.23 4.41 5.69
C ASP A 178 -4.55 3.73 4.49
N THR A 179 -4.41 4.44 3.38
CA THR A 179 -3.70 3.98 2.16
C THR A 179 -2.26 3.59 2.46
N LEU A 180 -1.50 4.45 3.14
CA LEU A 180 -0.12 4.17 3.51
C LEU A 180 -0.03 2.96 4.47
N GLY A 181 -0.96 2.85 5.42
CA GLY A 181 -0.97 1.76 6.40
C GLY A 181 -1.24 0.41 5.76
N PHE A 182 -2.30 0.30 4.96
CA PHE A 182 -2.61 -0.94 4.25
C PHE A 182 -1.55 -1.27 3.19
N GLY A 183 -0.98 -0.27 2.52
CA GLY A 183 0.15 -0.47 1.61
C GLY A 183 1.36 -1.06 2.32
N ALA A 184 1.77 -0.48 3.46
CA ALA A 184 2.85 -1.00 4.27
C ALA A 184 2.59 -2.44 4.78
N ALA A 185 1.37 -2.73 5.23
CA ALA A 185 0.98 -4.08 5.63
C ALA A 185 1.07 -5.10 4.48
N LYS A 186 0.63 -4.70 3.27
CA LYS A 186 0.77 -5.51 2.06
C LYS A 186 2.23 -5.69 1.66
N MET A 187 3.09 -4.70 1.84
CA MET A 187 4.54 -4.84 1.60
C MET A 187 5.16 -5.86 2.56
N ILE A 188 4.95 -5.70 3.88
CA ILE A 188 5.49 -6.62 4.90
C ILE A 188 5.10 -8.07 4.62
N ARG A 189 3.80 -8.32 4.36
CA ARG A 189 3.33 -9.70 4.13
C ARG A 189 3.89 -10.34 2.86
N ARG A 190 4.31 -9.55 1.86
CA ARG A 190 4.91 -10.07 0.63
C ARG A 190 6.38 -10.48 0.83
N ILE A 191 7.04 -10.01 1.87
CA ILE A 191 8.46 -10.28 2.14
C ILE A 191 8.63 -11.43 3.14
N VAL A 192 7.82 -11.47 4.20
CA VAL A 192 7.94 -12.49 5.27
C VAL A 192 6.73 -13.42 5.41
N GLY A 193 5.71 -13.26 4.57
CA GLY A 193 4.52 -14.09 4.58
C GLY A 193 4.60 -15.28 3.61
N VAL A 194 3.46 -15.93 3.38
CA VAL A 194 3.35 -17.13 2.53
C VAL A 194 3.44 -16.83 1.03
N ALA A 195 2.84 -15.72 0.60
CA ALA A 195 2.65 -15.39 -0.80
C ALA A 195 3.51 -14.18 -1.19
N HIS A 196 4.62 -14.44 -1.85
CA HIS A 196 5.62 -13.47 -2.28
C HIS A 196 5.21 -12.75 -3.58
N VAL A 197 6.06 -11.85 -4.09
CA VAL A 197 5.88 -11.19 -5.39
C VAL A 197 7.03 -11.53 -6.34
N GLU A 198 6.70 -11.61 -7.62
CA GLU A 198 7.67 -11.94 -8.68
C GLU A 198 8.79 -10.90 -8.78
N ASP A 199 8.52 -9.63 -8.44
CA ASP A 199 9.51 -8.55 -8.40
C ASP A 199 10.80 -8.97 -7.65
N PHE A 200 10.67 -9.68 -6.52
CA PHE A 200 11.83 -10.19 -5.78
C PHE A 200 12.17 -11.63 -6.17
N GLU A 201 11.19 -12.51 -6.33
CA GLU A 201 11.42 -13.94 -6.55
C GLU A 201 12.13 -14.24 -7.89
N SER A 202 12.06 -13.32 -8.85
CA SER A 202 12.79 -13.41 -10.12
C SER A 202 14.27 -12.97 -10.01
N ILE A 203 14.70 -12.38 -8.89
CA ILE A 203 16.11 -12.09 -8.61
C ILE A 203 16.80 -13.39 -8.15
N THR A 204 17.61 -13.98 -9.02
CA THR A 204 18.19 -15.31 -8.81
C THR A 204 19.27 -15.36 -7.70
N ASP A 205 20.01 -14.27 -7.51
CA ASP A 205 20.98 -14.15 -6.42
C ASP A 205 20.26 -13.87 -5.10
N ALA A 206 20.28 -14.85 -4.19
CA ALA A 206 19.59 -14.76 -2.90
C ALA A 206 20.10 -13.64 -2.01
N SER A 207 21.40 -13.33 -2.02
CA SER A 207 21.95 -12.22 -1.24
C SER A 207 21.47 -10.88 -1.79
N LYS A 208 21.54 -10.72 -3.12
CA LYS A 208 21.07 -9.51 -3.80
C LYS A 208 19.56 -9.29 -3.61
N ARG A 209 18.78 -10.37 -3.70
CA ARG A 209 17.33 -10.38 -3.42
C ARG A 209 17.06 -9.92 -1.99
N ALA A 210 17.75 -10.52 -1.01
CA ALA A 210 17.57 -10.19 0.40
C ALA A 210 17.92 -8.73 0.72
N ASP A 211 18.92 -8.14 0.06
CA ASP A 211 19.24 -6.72 0.25
C ASP A 211 18.12 -5.80 -0.22
N CYS A 212 17.52 -6.10 -1.38
CA CYS A 212 16.35 -5.37 -1.90
C CYS A 212 15.12 -5.55 -0.99
N GLU A 213 14.85 -6.79 -0.58
CA GLU A 213 13.75 -7.13 0.35
C GLU A 213 13.92 -6.43 1.70
N ARG A 214 15.13 -6.39 2.26
CA ARG A 214 15.42 -5.73 3.54
C ARG A 214 15.14 -4.23 3.49
N GLN A 215 15.54 -3.56 2.40
CA GLN A 215 15.24 -2.14 2.21
C GLN A 215 13.73 -1.90 2.15
N ALA A 216 13.00 -2.71 1.37
CA ALA A 216 11.55 -2.63 1.27
C ALA A 216 10.86 -2.89 2.61
N LEU A 217 11.32 -3.88 3.38
CA LEU A 217 10.76 -4.24 4.68
C LEU A 217 10.99 -3.13 5.72
N ASN A 218 12.19 -2.56 5.76
CA ASN A 218 12.51 -1.46 6.66
C ASN A 218 11.67 -0.21 6.36
N PHE A 219 11.53 0.14 5.07
CA PHE A 219 10.64 1.20 4.65
C PHE A 219 9.18 0.92 5.05
N ALA A 220 8.68 -0.28 4.78
CA ALA A 220 7.30 -0.65 5.10
C ALA A 220 7.03 -0.62 6.62
N ARG A 221 7.97 -1.10 7.45
CA ARG A 221 7.85 -1.03 8.92
C ARG A 221 7.80 0.40 9.42
N MET A 222 8.68 1.27 8.91
CA MET A 222 8.65 2.70 9.24
C MET A 222 7.33 3.32 8.77
N LEU A 223 6.92 3.07 7.52
CA LEU A 223 5.71 3.65 6.96
C LEU A 223 4.47 3.22 7.75
N LEU A 224 4.37 1.94 8.15
CA LEU A 224 3.28 1.47 8.99
C LEU A 224 3.24 2.25 10.31
N LYS A 225 4.36 2.42 11.01
CA LYS A 225 4.39 3.10 12.31
C LYS A 225 4.21 4.62 12.21
N GLU A 226 4.72 5.23 11.15
CA GLU A 226 4.87 6.68 11.06
C GLU A 226 3.95 7.36 10.03
N ARG A 227 3.10 6.60 9.32
CA ARG A 227 2.22 7.11 8.24
C ARG A 227 1.48 8.41 8.56
N ARG A 228 1.10 8.60 9.83
CA ARG A 228 0.33 9.77 10.28
C ARG A 228 1.13 11.08 10.30
N LYS A 229 2.47 10.99 10.20
CA LYS A 229 3.37 12.16 10.11
C LYS A 229 3.41 12.77 8.71
N PHE A 230 3.01 12.02 7.68
CA PHE A 230 3.04 12.51 6.30
C PHE A 230 1.78 13.31 5.97
N GLU A 231 1.98 14.47 5.35
CA GLU A 231 0.91 15.35 4.88
C GLU A 231 0.61 15.13 3.38
N GLY A 232 1.52 14.49 2.64
CA GLY A 232 1.35 14.19 1.22
C GLY A 232 2.29 13.10 0.69
N ILE A 233 1.96 12.56 -0.49
CA ILE A 233 2.71 11.47 -1.11
C ILE A 233 4.14 11.88 -1.50
N SER A 234 4.37 13.16 -1.83
CA SER A 234 5.67 13.69 -2.18
C SER A 234 6.69 13.58 -1.04
N GLU A 235 6.24 13.69 0.22
CA GLU A 235 7.09 13.49 1.40
C GLU A 235 7.52 12.02 1.53
N VAL A 236 6.61 11.09 1.22
CA VAL A 236 6.89 9.64 1.22
C VAL A 236 7.88 9.31 0.10
N VAL A 237 7.65 9.81 -1.12
CA VAL A 237 8.56 9.64 -2.26
C VAL A 237 9.95 10.21 -1.97
N SER A 238 10.01 11.43 -1.41
CA SER A 238 11.28 12.07 -1.03
C SER A 238 12.06 11.27 0.02
N LEU A 239 11.36 10.60 0.94
CA LEU A 239 12.01 9.75 1.94
C LEU A 239 12.65 8.51 1.29
N VAL A 240 11.95 7.89 0.34
CA VAL A 240 12.45 6.73 -0.41
C VAL A 240 13.68 7.11 -1.25
N GLN A 241 13.65 8.28 -1.90
CA GLN A 241 14.79 8.80 -2.68
C GLN A 241 16.03 9.08 -1.85
N LYS A 242 15.87 9.54 -0.59
CA LYS A 242 17.01 9.81 0.32
C LYS A 242 17.63 8.54 0.91
N SER A 243 16.88 7.44 0.87
CA SER A 243 17.28 6.15 1.45
C SER A 243 17.89 5.19 0.43
N ASN A 244 17.94 5.60 -0.85
CA ASN A 244 18.56 4.91 -2.00
C ASN A 244 19.70 5.73 -2.56
#